data_AF-A0A9P0E435-F1
#
_entry.id   AF-A0A9P0E435-F1
#
_cell.length_a   1.000
_cell.length_b   1.000
_cell.length_c   1.000
_cell.angle_alpha   90.00
_cell.angle_beta   90.00
_cell.angle_gamma   90.00
#
_symmetry.space_group_name_H-M   'P 1'
#
loop_
_entity.id
_entity.type
_entity.pdbx_description
1 polymer ?
#
loop_
_entity_poly.entity_id
_entity_poly.type
_entity_poly.pdbx_seq_one_letter_code
_entity_poly.pdbx_strand_id
1 'polypeptide(L)'
;MEVDTPSSDDLSQEKGILEKLNYFKEQIKNLENVLKPFYESDIYSELTTEERVEYDIFLSYTLTSLYWMYVKTTGEDPFKHSVKGEVDRVQEYVAKYNKIKDRKKAPRIDVDAARRFIKRGVGKIPSAAGKRKVFDDVSNDEDELATEEEVELAAEEEVEIQPNLIL
;
A
#
# COMPACT_ATOMS: atom_id res chain seq x y z
N MET A 1 55.21 -9.20 31.77
CA MET A 1 54.30 -8.90 30.65
C MET A 1 53.45 -10.14 30.50
N GLU A 2 52.39 -10.23 31.31
CA GLU A 2 51.44 -11.34 31.21
C GLU A 2 50.73 -11.19 29.86
N VAL A 3 50.91 -12.19 29.00
CA VAL A 3 50.23 -12.25 27.71
C VAL A 3 48.82 -12.69 28.05
N ASP A 4 47.90 -11.74 28.00
CA ASP A 4 46.48 -11.96 28.21
C ASP A 4 45.98 -12.86 27.06
N THR A 5 46.04 -14.17 27.27
CA THR A 5 45.55 -15.15 26.29
C THR A 5 44.02 -15.16 26.36
N PRO A 6 43.31 -15.05 25.22
CA PRO A 6 41.85 -15.03 25.22
C PRO A 6 41.29 -16.30 25.86
N SER A 7 40.34 -16.12 26.78
CA SER A 7 39.60 -17.23 27.40
C SER A 7 38.87 -18.06 26.33
N SER A 8 38.74 -19.38 26.55
CA SER A 8 38.07 -20.30 25.62
C SER A 8 36.61 -19.90 25.32
N ASP A 9 35.96 -19.21 26.26
CA ASP A 9 34.60 -18.70 26.09
C ASP A 9 34.55 -17.52 25.11
N ASP A 10 35.58 -16.68 25.13
CA ASP A 10 35.73 -15.48 24.29
C ASP A 10 35.90 -15.84 22.81
N LEU A 11 36.71 -16.88 22.54
CA LEU A 11 36.92 -17.46 21.20
C LEU A 11 35.65 -18.10 20.61
N SER A 12 34.73 -18.57 21.46
CA SER A 12 33.46 -19.16 21.04
C SER A 12 32.44 -18.09 20.64
N GLN A 13 32.42 -16.97 21.37
CA GLN A 13 31.61 -15.80 21.01
C GLN A 13 32.10 -15.17 19.70
N GLU A 14 33.42 -15.09 19.50
CA GLU A 14 34.03 -14.57 18.27
C GLU A 14 33.60 -15.36 17.03
N LYS A 15 33.64 -16.69 17.09
CA LYS A 15 33.15 -17.55 15.99
C LYS A 15 31.67 -17.34 15.69
N GLY A 16 30.83 -17.25 16.73
CA GLY A 16 29.40 -17.02 16.56
C GLY A 16 29.08 -15.66 15.92
N ILE A 17 29.88 -14.63 16.19
CA ILE A 17 29.75 -13.31 15.53
C ILE A 17 30.17 -13.40 14.06
N LEU A 18 31.28 -14.08 13.76
CA LEU A 18 31.75 -14.27 12.39
C LEU A 18 30.73 -15.02 11.52
N GLU A 19 30.09 -16.06 12.06
CA GLU A 19 29.02 -16.79 11.37
C GLU A 19 27.82 -15.89 11.05
N LYS A 20 27.36 -15.08 12.01
CA LYS A 20 26.26 -14.12 11.80
C LYS A 20 26.62 -13.06 10.76
N LEU A 21 27.86 -12.59 10.75
CA LEU A 21 28.32 -11.60 9.79
C LEU A 21 28.40 -12.18 8.37
N ASN A 22 28.90 -13.40 8.23
CA ASN A 22 28.92 -14.11 6.95
C ASN A 22 27.50 -14.34 6.42
N TYR A 23 26.61 -14.80 7.30
CA TYR A 23 25.19 -14.96 6.96
C TYR A 23 24.58 -13.63 6.49
N PHE A 24 24.78 -12.54 7.23
CA PHE A 24 24.28 -11.22 6.85
C PHE A 24 24.80 -10.77 5.48
N LYS A 25 26.10 -10.99 5.21
CA LYS A 25 26.71 -10.67 3.92
C LYS A 25 26.11 -11.49 2.77
N GLU A 26 25.83 -12.77 2.99
CA GLU A 26 25.14 -13.62 2.01
C GLU A 26 23.71 -13.15 1.76
N GLN A 27 22.98 -12.75 2.81
CA GLN A 27 21.62 -12.23 2.64
C GLN A 27 21.60 -10.91 1.86
N ILE A 28 22.57 -10.02 2.05
CA ILE A 28 22.69 -8.78 1.25
C ILE A 28 22.90 -9.12 -0.24
N LYS A 29 23.76 -10.09 -0.56
CA LYS A 29 23.96 -10.52 -1.95
C LYS A 29 22.70 -11.11 -2.56
N ASN A 30 21.96 -11.91 -1.79
CA ASN A 30 20.68 -12.46 -2.24
C ASN A 30 19.67 -11.36 -2.52
N LEU A 31 19.58 -10.35 -1.64
CA LEU A 31 18.72 -9.20 -1.83
C LEU A 31 19.09 -8.40 -3.10
N GLU A 32 20.38 -8.17 -3.33
CA GLU A 32 20.87 -7.51 -4.55
C GLU A 32 20.43 -8.25 -5.80
N ASN A 33 20.53 -9.59 -5.83
CA ASN A 33 20.04 -10.40 -6.94
C ASN A 33 18.53 -10.29 -7.16
N VAL A 34 17.74 -10.16 -6.09
CA VAL A 34 16.28 -9.99 -6.17
C VAL A 34 15.93 -8.59 -6.70
N LEU A 35 16.68 -7.56 -6.32
CA LEU A 35 16.42 -6.18 -6.74
C LEU A 35 16.98 -5.87 -8.14
N LYS A 36 17.94 -6.65 -8.61
CA LYS A 36 18.59 -6.48 -9.91
C LYS A 36 17.64 -6.22 -11.09
N PRO A 37 16.54 -6.99 -11.26
CA PRO A 37 15.59 -6.75 -12.35
C PRO A 37 14.90 -5.38 -12.26
N PHE A 38 14.72 -4.83 -11.05
CA PHE A 38 13.98 -3.60 -10.83
C PHE A 38 14.70 -2.35 -11.36
N TYR A 39 16.03 -2.40 -11.54
CA TYR A 39 16.82 -1.26 -12.04
C TYR A 39 17.59 -1.53 -13.33
N GLU A 40 17.74 -2.79 -13.77
CA GLU A 40 18.39 -3.12 -15.05
C GLU A 40 17.43 -3.21 -16.23
N SER A 41 16.15 -3.44 -15.96
CA SER A 41 15.09 -3.52 -16.97
C SER A 41 13.98 -2.55 -16.66
N ASP A 42 13.42 -1.91 -17.70
CA ASP A 42 12.24 -1.06 -17.56
C ASP A 42 10.97 -1.91 -17.56
N ILE A 43 10.82 -2.75 -16.53
CA ILE A 43 9.66 -3.61 -16.35
C ILE A 43 8.41 -2.76 -16.08
N TYR A 44 8.58 -1.56 -15.48
CA TYR A 44 7.50 -0.70 -15.02
C TYR A 44 6.54 -0.29 -16.14
N SER A 45 7.09 -0.02 -17.33
CA SER A 45 6.31 0.36 -18.51
C SER A 45 5.33 -0.74 -18.96
N GLU A 46 5.70 -2.01 -18.80
CA GLU A 46 4.92 -3.18 -19.22
C GLU A 46 3.84 -3.61 -18.22
N LEU A 47 3.87 -3.08 -16.99
CA LEU A 47 2.95 -3.47 -15.92
C LEU A 47 1.57 -2.84 -16.07
N THR A 48 0.53 -3.58 -15.67
CA THR A 48 -0.81 -3.03 -15.46
C THR A 48 -0.84 -2.05 -14.30
N THR A 49 -1.87 -1.19 -14.23
CA THR A 49 -2.02 -0.23 -13.12
C THR A 49 -2.02 -0.90 -11.74
N GLU A 50 -2.59 -2.10 -11.61
CA GLU A 50 -2.58 -2.83 -10.34
C GLU A 50 -1.18 -3.32 -9.97
N GLU A 51 -0.44 -3.84 -10.95
CA GLU A 51 0.94 -4.31 -10.75
C GLU A 51 1.92 -3.16 -10.50
N ARG A 52 1.72 -1.98 -11.11
CA ARG A 52 2.51 -0.77 -10.82
C ARG A 52 2.35 -0.33 -9.36
N VAL A 53 1.14 -0.37 -8.84
CA VAL A 53 0.90 -0.07 -7.41
C VAL A 53 1.58 -1.09 -6.51
N GLU A 54 1.50 -2.39 -6.82
CA GLU A 54 2.24 -3.42 -6.07
C GLU A 54 3.75 -3.19 -6.13
N TYR A 55 4.29 -2.85 -7.31
CA TYR A 55 5.70 -2.54 -7.54
C TYR A 55 6.17 -1.35 -6.69
N ASP A 56 5.44 -0.24 -6.71
CA ASP A 56 5.80 0.99 -5.98
C ASP A 56 5.75 0.79 -4.46
N ILE A 57 4.74 0.06 -3.97
CA ILE A 57 4.63 -0.31 -2.55
C ILE A 57 5.80 -1.23 -2.15
N PHE A 58 6.14 -2.21 -2.99
CA PHE A 58 7.24 -3.13 -2.75
C PHE A 58 8.60 -2.41 -2.67
N LEU A 59 8.90 -1.52 -3.63
CA LEU A 59 10.14 -0.75 -3.61
C LEU A 59 10.21 0.19 -2.40
N SER A 60 9.12 0.88 -2.08
CA SER A 60 9.04 1.76 -0.91
C SER A 60 9.27 0.99 0.39
N TYR A 61 8.68 -0.20 0.52
CA TYR A 61 8.88 -1.07 1.68
C TYR A 61 10.31 -1.58 1.78
N THR A 62 10.89 -1.99 0.64
CA THR A 62 12.28 -2.45 0.58
C THR A 62 13.24 -1.34 1.00
N LEU A 63 13.09 -0.12 0.47
CA LEU A 63 13.97 1.00 0.77
C LEU A 63 13.92 1.39 2.25
N THR A 64 12.72 1.51 2.81
CA THR A 64 12.53 1.82 4.23
C THR A 64 13.07 0.72 5.15
N SER A 65 12.92 -0.55 4.75
CA SER A 65 13.48 -1.69 5.49
C SER A 65 15.01 -1.73 5.43
N LEU A 66 15.61 -1.41 4.28
CA LEU A 66 17.06 -1.28 4.13
C LEU A 66 17.61 -0.17 5.01
N TYR A 67 16.92 0.98 5.04
CA TYR A 67 17.31 2.08 5.91
C TYR A 67 17.17 1.72 7.40
N TRP A 68 16.12 1.00 7.78
CA TRP A 68 15.97 0.46 9.14
C TRP A 68 17.14 -0.46 9.53
N MET A 69 17.59 -1.32 8.61
CA MET A 69 18.78 -2.16 8.83
C MET A 69 20.05 -1.32 8.96
N TYR A 70 20.22 -0.28 8.13
CA TYR A 70 21.35 0.63 8.22
C TYR A 70 21.44 1.30 9.60
N VAL A 71 20.35 1.87 10.10
CA VAL A 71 20.28 2.48 11.45
C VAL A 71 20.68 1.48 12.54
N LYS A 72 20.27 0.21 12.42
CA LYS A 72 20.70 -0.83 13.36
C LYS A 72 22.21 -1.13 13.26
N THR A 73 22.80 -1.07 12.07
CA THR A 73 24.24 -1.30 11.89
C THR A 73 25.11 -0.16 12.40
N THR A 74 24.60 1.07 12.44
CA THR A 74 25.29 2.22 13.05
C THR A 74 25.17 2.24 14.58
N GLY A 75 24.36 1.35 15.16
CA GLY A 75 24.14 1.25 16.60
C GLY A 75 23.05 2.17 17.15
N GLU A 76 22.27 2.80 16.27
CA GLU A 76 21.14 3.64 16.64
C GLU A 76 19.85 2.80 16.84
N ASP A 77 18.93 3.31 17.67
CA ASP A 77 17.64 2.68 17.91
C ASP A 77 16.62 3.12 16.84
N PRO A 78 16.19 2.24 15.92
CA PRO A 78 15.30 2.62 14.84
C PRO A 78 13.89 2.97 15.30
N PHE A 79 13.48 2.61 16.53
CA PHE A 79 12.20 3.02 17.09
C PHE A 79 12.19 4.49 17.56
N LYS A 80 13.38 5.06 17.82
CA LYS A 80 13.54 6.47 18.18
C LYS A 80 13.90 7.35 16.98
N HIS A 81 14.26 6.73 15.86
CA HIS A 81 14.59 7.42 14.61
C HIS A 81 13.32 7.71 13.80
N SER A 82 13.33 8.75 12.97
CA SER A 82 12.23 9.15 12.08
C SER A 82 11.80 8.04 11.10
N VAL A 83 12.64 7.02 10.89
CA VAL A 83 12.37 5.88 10.01
C VAL A 83 11.13 5.11 10.46
N LYS A 84 10.81 5.13 11.76
CA LYS A 84 9.61 4.48 12.27
C LYS A 84 8.34 5.04 11.65
N GLY A 85 8.28 6.37 11.45
CA GLY A 85 7.16 7.02 10.78
C GLY A 85 7.05 6.59 9.32
N GLU A 86 8.17 6.48 8.60
CA GLU A 86 8.16 6.01 7.22
C GLU A 86 7.72 4.55 7.10
N VAL A 87 8.12 3.69 8.04
CA VAL A 87 7.65 2.30 8.08
C VAL A 87 6.14 2.24 8.33
N ASP A 88 5.61 3.03 9.28
CA ASP A 88 4.16 3.08 9.53
C ASP A 88 3.41 3.57 8.29
N ARG A 89 3.92 4.62 7.65
CA ARG A 89 3.34 5.18 6.44
C ARG A 89 3.27 4.14 5.32
N VAL A 90 4.34 3.38 5.06
CA VAL A 90 4.31 2.32 4.06
C VAL A 90 3.32 1.22 4.45
N GLN A 91 3.25 0.83 5.72
CA GLN A 91 2.26 -0.14 6.19
C GLN A 91 0.82 0.32 5.99
N GLU A 92 0.52 1.62 6.16
CA GLU A 92 -0.78 2.19 5.83
C GLU A 92 -1.12 2.05 4.35
N TYR A 93 -0.16 2.27 3.45
CA TYR A 93 -0.37 2.09 2.00
C TYR A 93 -0.60 0.62 1.64
N VAL A 94 0.13 -0.32 2.26
CA VAL A 94 -0.13 -1.77 2.11
C VAL A 94 -1.56 -2.11 2.55
N ALA A 95 -2.01 -1.57 3.69
CA ALA A 95 -3.37 -1.80 4.17
C ALA A 95 -4.44 -1.22 3.23
N LYS A 96 -4.21 -0.01 2.69
CA LYS A 96 -5.09 0.62 1.69
C LYS A 96 -5.17 -0.22 0.42
N TYR A 97 -4.04 -0.69 -0.07
CA TYR A 97 -3.97 -1.56 -1.25
C TYR A 97 -4.77 -2.85 -1.06
N ASN A 98 -4.57 -3.55 0.07
CA ASN A 98 -5.30 -4.77 0.38
C ASN A 98 -6.82 -4.52 0.48
N LYS A 99 -7.25 -3.42 1.09
CA LYS A 99 -8.67 -3.03 1.15
C LYS A 99 -9.28 -2.85 -0.25
N ILE A 100 -8.54 -2.24 -1.18
CA ILE A 100 -8.99 -2.06 -2.57
C ILE A 100 -9.08 -3.42 -3.27
N LYS A 101 -8.06 -4.26 -3.11
CA LYS A 101 -8.00 -5.62 -3.68
C LYS A 101 -9.16 -6.50 -3.18
N ASP A 102 -9.47 -6.43 -1.90
CA ASP A 102 -10.57 -7.18 -1.28
C ASP A 102 -11.94 -6.65 -1.71
N ARG A 103 -12.08 -5.32 -1.87
CA ARG A 103 -13.31 -4.71 -2.40
C ARG A 103 -13.64 -5.22 -3.80
N LYS A 104 -12.65 -5.50 -4.65
CA LYS A 104 -12.87 -6.10 -5.97
C LYS A 104 -13.49 -7.51 -5.88
N LYS A 105 -13.20 -8.25 -4.80
CA LYS A 105 -13.70 -9.61 -4.56
C LYS A 105 -15.03 -9.66 -3.79
N ALA A 106 -15.48 -8.53 -3.25
CA ALA A 106 -16.69 -8.47 -2.45
C ALA A 106 -17.95 -8.81 -3.27
N PRO A 107 -18.92 -9.56 -2.72
CA PRO A 107 -20.16 -9.86 -3.41
C PRO A 107 -20.92 -8.57 -3.71
N ARG A 108 -21.34 -8.41 -4.96
CA ARG A 108 -22.16 -7.27 -5.39
C ARG A 108 -23.63 -7.56 -5.08
N ILE A 109 -24.33 -6.56 -4.54
CA ILE A 109 -25.77 -6.64 -4.30
C ILE A 109 -26.49 -6.47 -5.64
N ASP A 110 -27.44 -7.36 -5.94
CA ASP A 110 -28.36 -7.16 -7.07
C ASP A 110 -29.31 -6.01 -6.74
N VAL A 111 -29.02 -4.86 -7.34
CA VAL A 111 -29.77 -3.61 -7.13
C VAL A 111 -31.22 -3.77 -7.61
N ASP A 112 -31.48 -4.55 -8.67
CA ASP A 112 -32.83 -4.76 -9.16
C ASP A 112 -33.65 -5.65 -8.22
N ALA A 113 -33.06 -6.74 -7.73
CA ALA A 113 -33.67 -7.56 -6.69
C ALA A 113 -33.95 -6.75 -5.41
N ALA A 114 -33.00 -5.93 -4.97
CA ALA A 114 -33.17 -5.04 -3.82
C ALA A 114 -34.33 -4.04 -4.04
N ARG A 115 -34.43 -3.42 -5.23
CA ARG A 115 -35.55 -2.53 -5.59
C ARG A 115 -36.89 -3.26 -5.54
N ARG A 116 -36.97 -4.51 -6.03
CA ARG A 116 -38.19 -5.34 -5.96
C ARG A 116 -38.59 -5.63 -4.51
N PHE A 117 -37.63 -5.96 -3.64
CA PHE A 117 -37.88 -6.18 -2.22
C PHE A 117 -38.39 -4.92 -1.53
N ILE A 118 -37.78 -3.76 -1.80
CA ILE A 118 -38.23 -2.47 -1.25
C ILE A 118 -39.65 -2.16 -1.75
N LYS A 119 -39.92 -2.27 -3.06
CA LYS A 119 -41.25 -1.98 -3.63
C LYS A 119 -42.36 -2.88 -3.09
N ARG A 120 -42.04 -4.13 -2.75
CA ARG A 120 -43.02 -5.07 -2.17
C ARG A 120 -43.11 -4.95 -0.63
N GLY A 121 -41.99 -4.70 0.04
CA GLY A 121 -41.90 -4.57 1.50
C GLY A 121 -42.45 -3.24 2.02
N VAL A 122 -42.29 -2.17 1.24
CA VAL A 122 -43.05 -0.92 1.41
C VAL A 122 -44.44 -1.15 0.80
N GLY A 123 -45.25 -1.98 1.47
CA GLY A 123 -46.67 -2.10 1.14
C GLY A 123 -47.31 -0.72 1.06
N LYS A 124 -48.31 -0.52 0.18
CA LYS A 124 -48.98 0.77 -0.04
C LYS A 124 -49.29 1.43 1.31
N ILE A 125 -48.45 2.37 1.74
CA ILE A 125 -48.69 3.16 2.93
C ILE A 125 -49.98 3.92 2.59
N PRO A 126 -51.12 3.68 3.27
CA PRO A 126 -52.28 4.52 3.05
C PRO A 126 -51.81 5.94 3.34
N SER A 127 -51.88 6.82 2.35
CA SER A 127 -51.68 8.24 2.60
C SER A 127 -52.80 8.66 3.54
N ALA A 128 -52.52 8.67 4.84
CA ALA A 128 -53.34 9.40 5.78
C ALA A 128 -53.48 10.81 5.21
N ALA A 129 -54.71 11.21 4.92
CA ALA A 129 -55.06 12.52 4.40
C ALA A 129 -54.42 13.59 5.30
N GLY A 130 -53.29 14.13 4.87
CA GLY A 130 -52.43 14.97 5.71
C GLY A 130 -51.16 15.29 4.96
N LYS A 131 -51.19 16.42 4.24
CA LYS A 131 -50.11 17.11 3.52
C LYS A 131 -48.70 16.62 3.90
N ARG A 132 -48.15 15.69 3.12
CA ARG A 132 -46.68 15.50 3.05
C ARG A 132 -46.15 16.54 2.07
N LYS A 133 -45.07 17.22 2.47
CA LYS A 133 -44.35 18.10 1.55
C LYS A 133 -43.83 17.28 0.39
N VAL A 134 -44.17 17.72 -0.82
CA VAL A 134 -43.58 17.26 -2.07
C VAL A 134 -42.07 17.41 -1.92
N PHE A 135 -41.33 16.31 -1.96
CA PHE A 135 -39.94 16.37 -2.35
C PHE A 135 -39.99 16.30 -3.87
N ASP A 136 -39.53 17.37 -4.51
CA ASP A 136 -39.53 17.49 -5.96
C ASP A 136 -38.78 16.30 -6.55
N ASP A 137 -39.51 15.50 -7.31
CA ASP A 137 -38.96 14.50 -8.22
C ASP A 137 -38.49 15.30 -9.44
N VAL A 138 -37.24 15.79 -9.39
CA VAL A 138 -36.57 16.35 -10.55
C VAL A 138 -36.15 15.17 -11.43
N SER A 139 -37.13 14.62 -12.16
CA SER A 139 -36.87 13.74 -13.28
C SER A 139 -36.68 14.60 -14.53
N ASN A 140 -35.41 14.89 -14.83
CA ASN A 140 -34.76 14.99 -16.13
C ASN A 140 -33.64 16.03 -16.01
N ASP A 141 -32.39 15.59 -16.11
CA ASP A 141 -31.55 15.91 -17.28
C ASP A 141 -30.22 15.13 -17.15
N GLU A 142 -29.88 14.42 -18.24
CA GLU A 142 -28.54 13.94 -18.64
C GLU A 142 -27.91 12.76 -17.86
N ASP A 143 -28.33 11.54 -18.23
CA ASP A 143 -27.42 10.39 -18.27
C ASP A 143 -26.42 10.61 -19.42
N GLU A 144 -25.41 11.45 -19.19
CA GLU A 144 -24.20 11.45 -20.01
C GLU A 144 -23.35 10.25 -19.55
N LEU A 145 -23.56 9.12 -20.23
CA LEU A 145 -22.67 7.97 -20.14
C LEU A 145 -21.33 8.38 -20.78
N ALA A 146 -20.41 8.85 -19.94
CA ALA A 146 -19.02 9.05 -20.33
C ALA A 146 -18.54 7.78 -21.04
N THR A 147 -18.30 7.89 -22.34
CA THR A 147 -17.63 6.85 -23.11
C THR A 147 -16.22 6.68 -22.56
N GLU A 148 -15.68 5.47 -22.66
CA GLU A 148 -14.41 5.07 -22.03
C GLU A 148 -13.21 5.99 -22.38
N GLU A 149 -13.32 6.79 -23.44
CA GLU A 149 -12.35 7.81 -23.90
C GLU A 149 -12.25 9.06 -23.00
N GLU A 150 -13.33 9.52 -22.35
CA GLU A 150 -13.31 10.74 -21.51
C GLU A 150 -12.77 10.49 -20.09
N VAL A 151 -12.87 9.26 -19.61
CA VAL A 151 -12.30 8.85 -18.31
C VAL A 151 -10.76 8.76 -18.39
N GLU A 152 -10.22 8.49 -19.59
CA GLU A 152 -8.78 8.45 -19.85
C GLU A 152 -8.16 9.87 -19.89
N LEU A 153 -8.86 10.83 -20.50
CA LEU A 153 -8.46 12.25 -20.51
C LEU A 153 -8.51 12.91 -19.13
N ALA A 154 -9.50 12.59 -18.30
CA ALA A 154 -9.60 13.10 -16.93
C ALA A 154 -8.51 12.54 -16.00
N ALA A 155 -7.95 11.37 -16.31
CA ALA A 155 -6.83 10.80 -15.56
C ALA A 155 -5.49 11.48 -15.90
N GLU A 156 -5.39 12.14 -17.05
CA GLU A 156 -4.19 12.87 -17.45
C GLU A 156 -4.12 14.29 -16.85
N GLU A 157 -5.24 14.89 -16.45
CA GLU A 157 -5.29 16.29 -15.95
C GLU A 157 -5.08 16.43 -14.43
N GLU A 158 -5.12 15.34 -13.63
CA GLU A 158 -4.78 15.38 -12.19
C GLU A 158 -3.28 15.19 -11.87
N VAL A 159 -2.41 15.16 -12.88
CA VAL A 159 -0.94 15.15 -12.69
C VAL A 159 -0.36 16.58 -12.74
N GLU A 160 -1.05 17.57 -12.18
CA GLU A 160 -0.44 18.85 -11.83
C GLU A 160 -0.08 18.87 -10.34
N ILE A 161 1.14 18.38 -10.11
CA ILE A 161 1.98 18.50 -8.93
C ILE A 161 1.58 19.72 -8.08
N GLN A 162 1.09 19.50 -6.86
CA GLN A 162 1.27 20.51 -5.81
C GLN A 162 2.69 20.37 -5.25
N PRO A 163 3.61 21.33 -5.48
CA PRO A 163 4.87 21.35 -4.78
C PRO A 163 4.65 21.97 -3.40
N ASN A 164 5.40 21.44 -2.43
CA ASN A 164 5.49 21.82 -1.01
C ASN A 164 4.51 21.06 -0.11
N LEU A 165 4.94 20.42 0.98
CA LEU A 165 6.07 20.70 1.86
C LEU A 165 6.21 19.47 2.77
N ILE A 166 7.43 18.98 3.06
CA ILE A 166 7.98 18.77 4.42
C ILE A 166 9.51 18.68 4.30
N LEU A 167 10.19 19.61 4.96
CA LEU A 167 11.61 19.62 5.33
C LEU A 167 11.91 18.57 6.41
#